data_AF-A0AA35TUX7-F1
#
_entry.id   AF-A0AA35TUX7-F1
#
_cell.length_a   1.000
_cell.length_b   1.000
_cell.length_c   1.000
_cell.angle_alpha   90.00
_cell.angle_beta   90.00
_cell.angle_gamma   90.00
#
_symmetry.space_group_name_H-M   'P 1'
#
loop_
_entity.id
_entity.type
_entity.pdbx_description
1 polymer ?
#
loop_
_entity_poly.entity_id
_entity_poly.type
_entity_poly.pdbx_seq_one_letter_code
_entity_poly.pdbx_strand_id
1 'polypeptide(L)' 'IICSNTVSRSAIFCGVATTIERCKTEGVVDVFQVVKAMRVQKPGAIQTLEQYQSIYEALLVFIDSFETYSNFTT' A
#
# COMPACT_ATOMS: atom_id res chain seq x y z
N ILE A 1 -22.99 -10.61 5.97
CA ILE A 1 -22.87 -9.54 4.95
C ILE A 1 -21.81 -8.57 5.45
N ILE A 2 -20.59 -8.65 4.92
CA ILE A 2 -19.53 -7.69 5.22
C ILE A 2 -19.71 -6.57 4.21
N CYS A 3 -20.35 -5.49 4.69
CA CYS A 3 -20.82 -4.38 3.90
C CYS A 3 -19.68 -3.78 3.07
N SER A 4 -19.97 -3.48 1.81
CA SER A 4 -19.07 -3.06 0.72
C SER A 4 -17.99 -2.02 1.09
N ASN A 5 -18.19 -1.25 2.17
CA ASN A 5 -17.27 -0.24 2.70
C ASN A 5 -16.07 -0.78 3.49
N THR A 6 -16.15 -2.01 4.01
CA THR A 6 -15.04 -2.65 4.74
C THR A 6 -14.08 -3.35 3.79
N VAL A 7 -14.56 -3.87 2.65
CA VAL A 7 -13.72 -4.47 1.60
C VAL A 7 -12.72 -3.47 1.05
N SER A 8 -13.13 -2.22 0.80
CA SER A 8 -12.28 -1.16 0.29
C SER A 8 -11.18 -0.76 1.28
N ARG A 9 -11.51 -0.60 2.56
CA ARG A 9 -10.51 -0.28 3.60
C ARG A 9 -9.54 -1.42 3.86
N SER A 10 -10.02 -2.66 3.92
CA SER A 10 -9.15 -3.83 4.05
C SER A 10 -8.25 -4.02 2.83
N ALA A 11 -8.73 -3.71 1.62
CA ALA A 11 -7.91 -3.74 0.40
C ALA A 11 -6.82 -2.66 0.40
N ILE A 12 -7.11 -1.45 0.89
CA ILE A 12 -6.10 -0.40 1.08
C ILE A 12 -5.04 -0.86 2.08
N PHE A 13 -5.46 -1.35 3.25
CA PHE A 13 -4.54 -1.83 4.28
C PHE A 13 -3.64 -2.97 3.76
N CYS A 14 -4.23 -3.95 3.08
CA CYS A 14 -3.48 -5.05 2.49
C CYS A 14 -2.52 -4.56 1.40
N GLY A 15 -2.96 -3.64 0.54
CA GLY A 15 -2.10 -3.01 -0.48
C GLY A 15 -0.91 -2.27 0.11
N VAL A 16 -1.13 -1.47 1.15
CA VAL A 16 -0.05 -0.77 1.87
C VAL A 16 0.91 -1.76 2.52
N ALA A 17 0.40 -2.76 3.24
CA ALA A 17 1.23 -3.77 3.88
C ALA A 17 2.11 -4.53 2.89
N THR A 18 1.54 -5.00 1.77
CA THR A 18 2.31 -5.67 0.71
C THR A 18 3.34 -4.75 0.07
N THR A 19 3.00 -3.48 -0.15
CA THR A 19 3.92 -2.50 -0.73
C THR A 19 5.09 -2.20 0.21
N ILE A 20 4.83 -2.07 1.52
CA ILE A 20 5.87 -1.87 2.54
C ILE A 20 6.76 -3.10 2.66
N GLU A 21 6.19 -4.30 2.63
CA GLU A 21 6.96 -5.55 2.67
C GLU A 21 7.90 -5.65 1.46
N ARG A 22 7.38 -5.39 0.25
CA ARG A 22 8.18 -5.32 -0.99
C ARG A 22 9.27 -4.25 -0.89
N CYS A 23 8.96 -3.08 -0.34
CA CYS A 23 9.94 -2.03 -0.10
C CYS A 23 11.08 -2.50 0.81
N LYS A 24 10.77 -3.26 1.87
CA LYS A 24 11.77 -3.77 2.82
C LYS A 24 12.61 -4.92 2.26
N THR A 25 12.01 -5.81 1.47
CA THR A 25 12.68 -7.01 0.96
C THR A 25 13.48 -6.73 -0.31
N GLU A 26 12.92 -5.95 -1.24
CA GLU A 26 13.48 -5.72 -2.57
C GLU A 26 14.12 -4.33 -2.71
N GLY A 27 13.82 -3.39 -1.79
CA GLY A 27 14.26 -2.00 -1.90
C GLY A 27 13.58 -1.20 -3.02
N VAL A 28 12.61 -1.81 -3.72
CA VAL A 28 11.90 -1.23 -4.85
C VAL A 28 10.42 -1.13 -4.51
N VAL A 29 9.81 0.01 -4.86
CA VAL A 29 8.40 0.26 -4.62
C VAL A 29 7.66 0.50 -5.93
N ASP A 30 6.76 -0.43 -6.27
CA ASP A 30 5.87 -0.31 -7.42
C ASP A 30 4.42 -0.55 -7.01
N VAL A 31 3.74 0.54 -6.64
CA VAL A 31 2.32 0.51 -6.24
C VAL A 31 1.44 0.03 -7.39
N PHE A 32 1.79 0.35 -8.65
CA PHE A 32 1.00 -0.07 -9.80
C PHE A 32 1.01 -1.60 -9.95
N GLN A 33 2.17 -2.24 -9.82
CA GLN A 33 2.29 -3.70 -9.86
C GLN A 33 1.56 -4.36 -8.69
N VAL A 34 1.66 -3.81 -7.48
CA VAL A 34 0.95 -4.33 -6.30
C VAL A 34 -0.57 -4.27 -6.50
N VAL A 35 -1.09 -3.12 -6.95
CA VAL A 35 -2.53 -2.96 -7.22
C VAL A 35 -2.99 -3.85 -8.37
N LYS A 36 -2.18 -4.00 -9.42
CA LYS A 36 -2.45 -4.92 -10.53
C LYS A 36 -2.52 -6.37 -10.04
N ALA A 37 -1.56 -6.81 -9.23
CA ALA A 37 -1.54 -8.16 -8.66
C ALA A 37 -2.74 -8.41 -7.72
N MET A 38 -3.12 -7.43 -6.91
CA MET A 38 -4.32 -7.52 -6.06
C MET A 38 -5.61 -7.59 -6.88
N ARG A 39 -5.71 -6.87 -8.00
CA ARG A 39 -6.86 -6.96 -8.90
C ARG A 39 -6.96 -8.31 -9.60
N VAL A 40 -5.84 -8.98 -9.86
CA VAL A 40 -5.80 -10.35 -10.39
C VAL A 40 -6.33 -11.34 -9.35
N GLN A 41 -5.92 -11.22 -8.09
CA GLN A 41 -6.40 -12.10 -7.02
C GLN A 41 -7.84 -11.81 -6.60
N LYS A 42 -8.24 -10.55 -6.58
CA LYS A 42 -9.58 -10.09 -6.17
C LYS A 42 -10.09 -9.04 -7.16
N PRO A 43 -10.95 -9.43 -8.11
CA PRO A 43 -11.60 -8.49 -9.02
C PRO A 43 -12.36 -7.41 -8.24
N GLY A 44 -12.05 -6.14 -8.47
CA GLY A 44 -12.64 -5.01 -7.75
C GLY A 44 -11.83 -4.49 -6.55
N ALA A 45 -10.60 -4.97 -6.33
CA ALA A 45 -9.67 -4.32 -5.42
C ALA A 45 -9.25 -2.93 -5.96
N ILE A 46 -9.41 -1.89 -5.14
CA ILE A 46 -9.03 -0.49 -5.42
C ILE A 46 -9.71 0.02 -6.70
N GLN A 47 -10.99 0.37 -6.57
CA GLN A 47 -11.80 0.84 -7.69
C GLN A 47 -11.76 2.36 -7.85
N THR A 48 -11.54 3.10 -6.77
CA THR A 48 -11.57 4.57 -6.79
C THR A 48 -10.16 5.15 -6.78
N LEU A 49 -10.00 6.32 -7.40
CA LEU A 49 -8.75 7.08 -7.37
C LEU A 49 -8.34 7.43 -5.94
N GLU A 50 -9.32 7.78 -5.10
CA GLU A 50 -9.09 8.13 -3.70
C GLU A 50 -8.42 6.97 -2.92
N GLN A 51 -8.85 5.72 -3.17
CA GLN A 51 -8.22 4.54 -2.56
C GLN A 51 -6.77 4.36 -3.02
N TYR A 52 -6.49 4.68 -4.29
CA TYR A 52 -5.14 4.63 -4.84
C TYR A 52 -4.24 5.73 -4.24
N GLN A 53 -4.78 6.95 -4.09
CA GLN A 53 -4.10 8.06 -3.43
C GLN A 53 -3.78 7.74 -1.97
N SER A 54 -4.73 7.17 -1.22
CA SER A 54 -4.47 6.79 0.19
C SER A 54 -3.32 5.79 0.34
N ILE A 55 -3.11 4.90 -0.64
CA ILE A 55 -1.98 3.95 -0.61
C ILE A 55 -0.66 4.69 -0.84
N TYR A 56 -0.64 5.64 -1.77
CA TYR A 56 0.52 6.50 -2.00
C TYR A 56 0.85 7.37 -0.79
N GLU A 57 -0.14 8.01 -0.17
CA GLU A 57 0.06 8.82 1.04
C GLU A 57 0.61 8.00 2.20
N ALA A 58 0.04 6.81 2.45
CA ALA A 58 0.52 5.92 3.51
C ALA A 58 1.96 5.43 3.23
N LEU A 59 2.28 5.16 1.98
CA LEU A 59 3.63 4.77 1.57
C LEU A 59 4.62 5.92 1.73
N LEU A 60 4.25 7.15 1.35
CA LEU A 60 5.10 8.33 1.52
C LEU A 60 5.40 8.58 2.99
N VAL A 61 4.39 8.51 3.86
CA VAL A 61 4.58 8.62 5.32
C VAL A 61 5.50 7.51 5.84
N PHE A 62 5.36 6.28 5.33
CA PHE A 62 6.25 5.19 5.69
C PHE A 62 7.70 5.49 5.28
N ILE A 63 7.94 5.92 4.04
CA ILE A 63 9.29 6.24 3.54
C ILE A 63 9.88 7.42 4.31
N ASP A 64 9.13 8.50 4.50
CA ASP A 64 9.56 9.70 5.25
C ASP A 64 9.94 9.35 6.70
N SER A 65 9.13 8.49 7.35
CA SER A 65 9.48 7.95 8.66
C SER A 65 10.74 7.09 8.60
N PHE A 66 10.91 6.27 7.55
CA PHE A 66 12.06 5.38 7.40
C PHE A 66 13.36 6.13 7.13
N GLU A 67 13.34 7.21 6.35
CA GLU A 67 14.46 8.14 6.18
C GLU A 67 14.77 8.87 7.49
N THR A 68 13.74 9.32 8.21
CA THR A 68 13.91 9.92 9.54
C THR A 68 14.57 8.95 10.52
N TYR A 69 14.22 7.66 10.51
CA TYR A 69 14.87 6.62 11.32
C TYR A 69 16.27 6.23 10.81
N SER A 70 16.54 6.38 9.51
CA SER A 70 17.88 6.13 8.94
C SER A 70 18.91 7.15 9.44
N ASN A 71 18.47 8.36 9.80
CA ASN A 71 19.32 9.43 10.32
C ASN A 71 19.74 9.27 11.80
N PHE A 72 19.14 8.34 12.57
CA PHE A 72 19.50 8.11 13.98
C PHE A 72 20.60 7.05 14.20
N THR A 73 21.28 6.58 13.15
CA THR A 73 22.36 5.57 13.25
C THR A 73 23.76 6.21 13.39
N THR A 74 23.96 7.14 14.32
CA THR A 74 25.31 7.59 14.75
C THR A 74 25.35 7.70 16.26
#